data_AF-A0A4V3JNT9-F1
#
_entry.id   AF-A0A4V3JNT9-F1
#
_cell.length_a   1.000
_cell.length_b   1.000
_cell.length_c   1.000
_cell.angle_alpha   90.00
_cell.angle_beta   90.00
_cell.angle_gamma   90.00
#
_symmetry.space_group_name_H-M   'P 1'
#
loop_
_entity.id
_entity.type
_entity.pdbx_description
1 polymer ?
#
loop_
_entity_poly.entity_id
_entity_poly.type
_entity_poly.pdbx_seq_one_letter_code
_entity_poly.pdbx_strand_id
1 'polypeptide(L)'
;MRFCITTSLLLITFSIFAKPSEPVDVCSKIKSKNDQKKCYSKEYQTSDKELNVTYKKIREGLSESQKEDLKKLQILWIGYRDGVCEGPMYASDESGIETIICKAGTTAERTKYLNHVWKFGTASKEGLGSYTDGFGGSLKLFKDKSTKDIQFSFEVVRGPTAHLGEVSGNWTPAKEGKWTWASTKDCKSEDPDCCLLEFEYFQNRIEVEEVSCSAYHGARAYFGGSYRYEFK
;
A
#
# COMPACT_ATOMS: atom_id res chain seq x y z
N MET A 1 -28.80 -28.93 -53.39
CA MET A 1 -27.93 -28.27 -52.40
C MET A 1 -28.74 -27.17 -51.72
N ARG A 2 -29.06 -27.30 -50.42
CA ARG A 2 -29.79 -26.29 -49.63
C ARG A 2 -28.86 -25.85 -48.49
N PHE A 3 -28.45 -24.59 -48.49
CA PHE A 3 -27.68 -23.98 -47.41
C PHE A 3 -28.66 -23.49 -46.32
N CYS A 4 -28.44 -23.93 -45.08
CA CYS A 4 -29.13 -23.42 -43.90
C CYS A 4 -28.12 -22.61 -43.09
N ILE A 5 -28.30 -21.29 -43.02
CA ILE A 5 -27.48 -20.40 -42.21
C ILE A 5 -28.21 -20.23 -40.88
N THR A 6 -27.65 -20.77 -39.80
CA THR A 6 -28.11 -20.52 -38.43
C THR A 6 -27.34 -19.36 -37.84
N THR A 7 -27.97 -18.19 -37.72
CA THR A 7 -27.45 -17.04 -36.98
C THR A 7 -27.72 -17.23 -35.47
N SER A 8 -26.68 -17.58 -34.72
CA SER A 8 -26.72 -17.63 -33.25
C SER A 8 -26.58 -16.22 -32.68
N LEU A 9 -27.64 -15.70 -32.07
CA LEU A 9 -27.66 -14.42 -31.38
C LEU A 9 -27.06 -14.60 -29.96
N LEU A 10 -25.83 -14.10 -29.75
CA LEU A 10 -25.18 -14.08 -28.44
C LEU A 10 -25.75 -12.92 -27.59
N LEU A 11 -26.50 -13.24 -26.53
CA LEU A 11 -26.91 -12.27 -25.51
C LEU A 11 -25.75 -12.02 -24.54
N ILE A 12 -25.11 -10.86 -24.65
CA ILE A 12 -24.10 -10.39 -23.69
C ILE A 12 -24.83 -9.76 -22.51
N THR A 13 -24.93 -10.48 -21.40
CA THR A 13 -25.44 -9.94 -20.13
C THR A 13 -24.36 -9.07 -19.49
N PHE A 14 -24.46 -7.74 -19.64
CA PHE A 14 -23.67 -6.79 -18.88
C PHE A 14 -24.10 -6.84 -17.40
N SER A 15 -23.26 -7.42 -16.54
CA SER A 15 -23.42 -7.31 -15.09
C SER A 15 -23.09 -5.88 -14.68
N ILE A 16 -24.10 -5.13 -14.25
CA ILE A 16 -23.94 -3.80 -13.68
C ILE A 16 -23.43 -3.99 -12.24
N PHE A 17 -22.12 -3.91 -12.05
CA PHE A 17 -21.55 -3.77 -10.71
C PHE A 17 -21.88 -2.37 -10.20
N ALA A 18 -22.67 -2.28 -9.14
CA ALA A 18 -22.93 -1.03 -8.44
C ALA A 18 -21.61 -0.52 -7.83
N LYS A 19 -21.15 0.65 -8.29
CA LYS A 19 -19.99 1.33 -7.73
C LYS A 19 -20.35 1.81 -6.32
N PRO A 20 -19.55 1.57 -5.28
CA PRO A 20 -19.80 2.14 -3.95
C PRO A 20 -19.93 3.66 -4.07
N SER A 21 -20.96 4.24 -3.46
CA SER A 21 -21.10 5.69 -3.38
C SER A 21 -19.92 6.27 -2.61
N GLU A 22 -19.13 7.13 -3.23
CA GLU A 22 -18.12 7.89 -2.51
C GLU A 22 -18.80 8.72 -1.41
N PRO A 23 -18.19 8.81 -0.22
CA PRO A 23 -18.74 9.65 0.85
C PRO A 23 -18.89 11.07 0.34
N VAL A 24 -20.10 11.64 0.49
CA VAL A 24 -20.39 13.00 0.07
C VAL A 24 -19.53 13.95 0.90
N ASP A 25 -18.61 14.67 0.25
CA ASP A 25 -17.83 15.73 0.91
C ASP A 25 -18.74 16.92 1.23
N VAL A 26 -19.21 16.96 2.48
CA VAL A 26 -20.11 18.02 2.98
C VAL A 26 -19.35 19.33 3.18
N CYS A 27 -18.09 19.28 3.60
CA CYS A 27 -17.26 20.45 3.86
C CYS A 27 -16.96 21.26 2.58
N SER A 28 -16.88 20.59 1.42
CA SER A 28 -16.67 21.24 0.11
C SER A 28 -17.74 22.29 -0.23
N LYS A 29 -18.96 22.15 0.30
CA LYS A 29 -20.10 23.03 0.00
C LYS A 29 -20.10 24.34 0.82
N ILE A 30 -19.21 24.48 1.79
CA ILE A 30 -19.13 25.66 2.65
C ILE A 30 -18.43 26.80 1.90
N LYS A 31 -19.12 27.94 1.71
CA LYS A 31 -18.60 29.09 0.96
C LYS A 31 -17.46 29.83 1.67
N SER A 32 -17.54 29.95 2.99
CA SER A 32 -16.52 30.62 3.80
C SER A 32 -15.29 29.73 3.94
N LYS A 33 -14.13 30.16 3.42
CA LYS A 33 -12.86 29.41 3.52
C LYS A 33 -12.48 29.10 4.97
N ASN A 34 -12.72 30.03 5.89
CA ASN A 34 -12.47 29.79 7.32
C ASN A 34 -13.36 28.71 7.91
N ASP A 35 -14.66 28.70 7.56
CA ASP A 35 -15.59 27.69 8.07
C ASP A 35 -15.40 26.34 7.38
N GLN A 36 -15.00 26.34 6.10
CA GLN A 36 -14.55 25.15 5.37
C GLN A 36 -13.31 24.53 6.04
N LYS A 37 -12.30 25.35 6.35
CA LYS A 37 -11.10 24.88 7.08
C LYS A 37 -11.45 24.29 8.44
N LYS A 38 -12.35 24.92 9.21
CA LYS A 38 -12.85 24.39 10.49
C LYS A 38 -13.58 23.06 10.31
N CYS A 39 -14.34 22.89 9.22
CA CYS A 39 -15.03 21.66 8.90
C CYS A 39 -14.04 20.51 8.69
N TYR A 40 -13.10 20.66 7.76
CA TYR A 40 -12.07 19.64 7.51
C TYR A 40 -11.16 19.38 8.73
N SER A 41 -10.91 20.41 9.55
CA SER A 41 -10.18 20.24 10.82
C SER A 41 -10.90 19.28 11.78
N LYS A 42 -12.23 19.29 11.81
CA LYS A 42 -13.03 18.35 12.62
C LYS A 42 -12.97 16.94 12.06
N GLU A 43 -12.98 16.79 10.74
CA GLU A 43 -12.79 15.47 10.10
C GLU A 43 -11.42 14.89 10.45
N TYR A 44 -10.36 15.70 10.34
CA TYR A 44 -9.02 15.28 10.75
C TYR A 44 -8.97 14.87 12.23
N GLN A 45 -9.55 15.67 13.14
CA GLN A 45 -9.63 15.32 14.56
C GLN A 45 -10.39 14.01 14.80
N THR A 46 -11.40 13.72 14.00
CA THR A 46 -12.16 12.46 14.07
C THR A 46 -11.29 11.29 13.64
N SER A 47 -10.62 11.38 12.50
CA SER A 47 -9.69 10.35 12.02
C SER A 47 -8.54 10.10 13.02
N ASP A 48 -7.97 11.17 13.59
CA ASP A 48 -6.88 11.07 14.57
C ASP A 48 -7.33 10.40 15.87
N LYS A 49 -8.53 10.72 16.35
CA LYS A 49 -9.13 10.05 17.51
C LYS A 49 -9.32 8.56 17.24
N GLU A 50 -9.83 8.19 16.06
CA GLU A 50 -10.04 6.79 15.67
C GLU A 50 -8.72 6.02 15.59
N LEU A 51 -7.69 6.62 14.97
CA LEU A 51 -6.36 6.06 14.89
C LEU A 51 -5.78 5.80 16.29
N ASN A 52 -5.89 6.78 17.20
CA ASN A 52 -5.38 6.66 18.56
C ASN A 52 -6.09 5.56 19.36
N VAL A 53 -7.41 5.41 19.20
CA VAL A 53 -8.18 4.32 19.82
C VAL A 53 -7.73 2.97 19.27
N THR A 54 -7.62 2.85 17.95
CA THR A 54 -7.19 1.62 17.26
C THR A 54 -5.77 1.22 17.67
N TYR A 55 -4.85 2.17 17.68
CA TYR A 55 -3.46 1.98 18.13
C TYR A 55 -3.37 1.45 19.56
N LYS A 56 -4.14 2.04 20.50
CA LYS A 56 -4.17 1.58 21.90
C LYS A 56 -4.69 0.14 22.00
N LYS A 57 -5.82 -0.15 21.35
CA LYS A 57 -6.43 -1.48 21.34
C LYS A 57 -5.49 -2.55 20.78
N ILE A 58 -4.79 -2.26 19.68
CA ILE A 58 -3.82 -3.19 19.11
C ILE A 58 -2.66 -3.42 20.09
N ARG A 59 -2.13 -2.36 20.70
CA ARG A 59 -1.02 -2.46 21.65
C ARG A 59 -1.32 -3.30 22.88
N GLU A 60 -2.56 -3.34 23.35
CA GLU A 60 -2.97 -4.16 24.50
C GLU A 60 -2.71 -5.67 24.26
N GLY A 61 -2.80 -6.13 23.01
CA GLY A 61 -2.57 -7.53 22.64
C GLY A 61 -1.12 -7.88 22.27
N LEU A 62 -0.20 -6.91 22.25
CA LEU A 62 1.18 -7.11 21.79
C LEU A 62 2.15 -7.42 22.95
N SER A 63 3.22 -8.16 22.66
CA SER A 63 4.37 -8.29 23.57
C SER A 63 5.10 -6.94 23.74
N GLU A 64 5.93 -6.79 24.77
CA GLU A 64 6.66 -5.53 25.00
C GLU A 64 7.56 -5.16 23.81
N SER A 65 8.24 -6.13 23.20
CA SER A 65 9.03 -5.90 21.97
C SER A 65 8.14 -5.39 20.83
N GLN A 66 7.00 -6.04 20.59
CA GLN A 66 6.08 -5.65 19.54
C GLN A 66 5.43 -4.27 19.79
N LYS A 67 5.17 -3.92 21.06
CA LYS A 67 4.68 -2.59 21.44
C LYS A 67 5.69 -1.50 21.11
N GLU A 68 6.98 -1.75 21.35
CA GLU A 68 8.05 -0.81 21.02
C GLU A 68 8.25 -0.69 19.49
N ASP A 69 8.20 -1.81 18.77
CA ASP A 69 8.27 -1.81 17.30
C ASP A 69 7.12 -1.03 16.68
N LEU A 70 5.88 -1.29 17.12
CA LEU A 70 4.70 -0.57 16.64
C LEU A 70 4.79 0.93 16.98
N LYS A 71 5.29 1.30 18.16
CA LYS A 71 5.51 2.70 18.53
C LYS A 71 6.49 3.38 17.57
N LYS A 72 7.64 2.76 17.29
CA LYS A 72 8.64 3.28 16.34
C LYS A 72 8.03 3.45 14.94
N LEU A 73 7.32 2.44 14.44
CA LEU A 73 6.64 2.51 13.14
C LEU A 73 5.58 3.62 13.11
N GLN A 74 4.87 3.85 14.21
CA GLN A 74 3.85 4.89 14.28
C GLN A 74 4.46 6.30 14.29
N ILE A 75 5.62 6.50 14.95
CA ILE A 75 6.38 7.76 14.91
C ILE A 75 6.89 8.03 13.49
N LEU A 76 7.47 7.03 12.84
CA LEU A 76 7.91 7.15 11.44
C LEU A 76 6.74 7.49 10.51
N TRP A 77 5.58 6.86 10.73
CA TRP A 77 4.38 7.14 9.94
C TRP A 77 3.87 8.58 10.12
N ILE A 78 3.96 9.16 11.33
CA ILE A 78 3.60 10.57 11.54
C ILE A 78 4.50 11.48 10.67
N GLY A 79 5.81 11.21 10.66
CA GLY A 79 6.76 11.93 9.81
C GLY A 79 6.46 11.76 8.31
N TYR A 80 6.11 10.55 7.88
CA TYR A 80 5.66 10.28 6.51
C TYR A 80 4.40 11.08 6.14
N ARG A 81 3.37 11.04 6.99
CA ARG A 81 2.11 11.79 6.78
C ARG A 81 2.39 13.27 6.61
N ASP A 82 3.13 13.85 7.55
CA ASP A 82 3.40 15.28 7.53
C ASP A 82 4.28 15.65 6.33
N GLY A 83 5.30 14.84 6.03
CA GLY A 83 6.15 15.03 4.85
C GLY A 83 5.40 14.97 3.52
N VAL A 84 4.43 14.06 3.37
CA VAL A 84 3.59 13.97 2.16
C VAL A 84 2.60 15.14 2.09
N CYS A 85 1.90 15.44 3.19
CA CYS A 85 0.80 16.41 3.20
C CYS A 85 1.23 17.88 3.28
N GLU A 86 2.48 18.15 3.66
CA GLU A 86 3.07 19.50 3.69
C GLU A 86 4.15 19.68 2.62
N GLY A 87 4.33 18.67 1.76
CA GLY A 87 5.30 18.71 0.68
C GLY A 87 4.90 19.61 -0.49
N PRO A 88 5.76 19.69 -1.54
CA PRO A 88 5.57 20.63 -2.66
C PRO A 88 4.21 20.52 -3.38
N MET A 89 3.56 19.35 -3.38
CA MET A 89 2.22 19.18 -3.95
C MET A 89 1.16 20.07 -3.28
N TYR A 90 1.33 20.41 -2.01
CA TYR A 90 0.38 21.19 -1.22
C TYR A 90 0.89 22.60 -0.90
N ALA A 91 2.14 22.92 -1.29
CA ALA A 91 2.81 24.16 -0.91
C ALA A 91 2.16 25.43 -1.51
N SER A 92 1.38 25.31 -2.58
CA SER A 92 0.64 26.42 -3.19
C SER A 92 -0.71 26.72 -2.54
N ASP A 93 -1.19 25.87 -1.62
CA ASP A 93 -2.43 26.11 -0.90
C ASP A 93 -2.21 27.01 0.33
N GLU A 94 -2.31 28.33 0.12
CA GLU A 94 -2.23 29.32 1.20
C GLU A 94 -3.35 29.15 2.24
N SER A 95 -4.47 28.50 1.90
CA SER A 95 -5.55 28.27 2.85
C SER A 95 -5.23 27.14 3.84
N GLY A 96 -4.31 26.24 3.49
CA GLY A 96 -3.94 25.05 4.24
C GLY A 96 -5.09 24.04 4.40
N ILE A 97 -6.12 24.14 3.57
CA ILE A 97 -7.26 23.22 3.55
C ILE A 97 -6.84 21.88 2.95
N GLU A 98 -6.09 21.87 1.85
CA GLU A 98 -5.65 20.66 1.16
C GLU A 98 -4.70 19.83 2.04
N THR A 99 -3.82 20.49 2.79
CA THR A 99 -2.98 19.84 3.80
C THR A 99 -3.82 19.14 4.87
N ILE A 100 -4.89 19.77 5.35
CA ILE A 100 -5.78 19.17 6.36
C ILE A 100 -6.53 17.98 5.77
N ILE A 101 -7.03 18.09 4.54
CA ILE A 101 -7.70 17.00 3.83
C ILE A 101 -6.73 15.81 3.67
N CYS A 102 -5.51 16.06 3.20
CA CYS A 102 -4.48 15.03 3.07
C CYS A 102 -4.19 14.34 4.41
N LYS A 103 -4.03 15.12 5.49
CA LYS A 103 -3.79 14.56 6.83
C LYS A 103 -4.97 13.73 7.32
N ALA A 104 -6.20 14.17 7.09
CA ALA A 104 -7.41 13.43 7.44
C ALA A 104 -7.47 12.08 6.72
N GLY A 105 -7.29 12.09 5.39
CA GLY A 105 -7.30 10.87 4.56
C GLY A 105 -6.17 9.91 4.92
N THR A 106 -4.94 10.40 4.99
CA THR A 106 -3.77 9.56 5.35
C THR A 106 -3.92 8.94 6.73
N THR A 107 -4.49 9.68 7.69
CA THR A 107 -4.76 9.19 9.05
C THR A 107 -5.84 8.11 9.06
N ALA A 108 -6.91 8.27 8.27
CA ALA A 108 -7.94 7.25 8.11
C ALA A 108 -7.40 5.96 7.46
N GLU A 109 -6.58 6.09 6.41
CA GLU A 109 -5.92 4.95 5.77
C GLU A 109 -4.96 4.23 6.75
N ARG A 110 -4.29 4.96 7.63
CA ARG A 110 -3.47 4.33 8.67
C ARG A 110 -4.28 3.49 9.65
N THR A 111 -5.46 3.95 10.03
CA THR A 111 -6.39 3.16 10.87
C THR A 111 -6.77 1.86 10.18
N LYS A 112 -7.09 1.91 8.87
CA LYS A 112 -7.37 0.71 8.07
C LYS A 112 -6.17 -0.23 8.00
N TYR A 113 -4.99 0.30 7.68
CA TYR A 113 -3.73 -0.45 7.69
C TYR A 113 -3.54 -1.18 9.01
N LEU A 114 -3.64 -0.48 10.14
CA LEU A 114 -3.43 -1.08 11.46
C LEU A 114 -4.40 -2.24 11.72
N ASN A 115 -5.68 -2.06 11.37
CA ASN A 115 -6.69 -3.10 11.50
C ASN A 115 -6.48 -4.30 10.56
N HIS A 116 -5.89 -4.09 9.38
CA HIS A 116 -5.64 -5.15 8.41
C HIS A 116 -4.37 -5.95 8.69
N VAL A 117 -3.32 -5.34 9.23
CA VAL A 117 -2.00 -6.01 9.33
C VAL A 117 -1.64 -6.51 10.72
N TRP A 118 -2.32 -6.03 11.76
CA TRP A 118 -2.10 -6.45 13.15
C TRP A 118 -3.18 -7.40 13.68
N LYS A 119 -3.91 -8.08 12.79
CA LYS A 119 -4.71 -9.25 13.20
C LYS A 119 -3.74 -10.39 13.53
N PHE A 120 -3.92 -11.01 14.70
CA PHE A 120 -3.19 -12.24 15.06
C PHE A 120 -3.82 -13.44 14.33
N GLY A 121 -3.64 -13.47 13.00
CA GLY A 121 -4.02 -14.57 12.14
C GLY A 121 -2.79 -15.26 11.55
N THR A 122 -2.96 -16.50 11.11
CA THR A 122 -1.95 -17.16 10.26
C THR A 122 -2.13 -16.69 8.82
N ALA A 123 -1.06 -16.18 8.21
CA ALA A 123 -1.03 -15.92 6.77
C ALA A 123 -1.26 -17.23 5.98
N SER A 124 -1.51 -17.12 4.67
CA SER A 124 -1.61 -18.27 3.77
C SER A 124 -0.42 -19.22 3.96
N LYS A 125 -0.66 -20.54 3.97
CA LYS A 125 0.41 -21.56 4.08
C LYS A 125 1.47 -21.43 3.00
N GLU A 126 1.11 -20.87 1.84
CA GLU A 126 2.00 -20.64 0.70
C GLU A 126 2.49 -19.18 0.62
N GLY A 127 2.16 -18.33 1.61
CA GLY A 127 2.49 -16.90 1.59
C GLY A 127 1.70 -16.08 0.57
N LEU A 128 0.76 -16.67 -0.19
CA LEU A 128 -0.04 -15.95 -1.18
C LEU A 128 -0.94 -14.89 -0.52
N GLY A 129 -1.01 -13.70 -1.11
CA GLY A 129 -1.84 -12.60 -0.65
C GLY A 129 -1.25 -11.24 -0.95
N SER A 130 -1.82 -10.21 -0.34
CA SER A 130 -1.32 -8.83 -0.40
C SER A 130 -0.54 -8.51 0.88
N TYR A 131 0.52 -7.74 0.72
CA TYR A 131 1.35 -7.24 1.79
C TYR A 131 1.56 -5.74 1.59
N THR A 132 1.59 -4.99 2.67
CA THR A 132 1.86 -3.55 2.62
C THR A 132 2.74 -3.13 3.78
N ASP A 133 3.60 -2.15 3.55
CA ASP A 133 4.41 -1.55 4.60
C ASP A 133 3.70 -0.40 5.31
N GLY A 134 2.56 0.06 4.77
CA GLY A 134 1.79 1.18 5.32
C GLY A 134 2.39 2.56 5.06
N PHE A 135 3.37 2.65 4.15
CA PHE A 135 4.03 3.89 3.74
C PHE A 135 3.88 4.14 2.22
N GLY A 136 2.98 3.41 1.55
CA GLY A 136 2.75 3.47 0.10
C GLY A 136 3.38 2.33 -0.70
N GLY A 137 3.91 1.30 -0.05
CA GLY A 137 4.35 0.08 -0.73
C GLY A 137 3.30 -1.03 -0.68
N SER A 138 3.17 -1.77 -1.79
CA SER A 138 2.28 -2.90 -1.99
C SER A 138 3.01 -4.04 -2.69
N LEU A 139 3.11 -5.19 -2.03
CA LEU A 139 3.67 -6.43 -2.58
C LEU A 139 2.55 -7.48 -2.63
N LYS A 140 2.32 -8.07 -3.79
CA LYS A 140 1.28 -9.08 -3.98
C LYS A 140 1.87 -10.36 -4.50
N LEU A 141 1.62 -11.47 -3.80
CA LEU A 141 2.00 -12.82 -4.20
C LEU A 141 0.78 -13.58 -4.70
N PHE A 142 0.85 -14.12 -5.91
CA PHE A 142 -0.27 -14.82 -6.55
C PHE A 142 0.20 -15.98 -7.43
N LYS A 143 -0.67 -16.98 -7.61
CA LYS A 143 -0.42 -18.06 -8.58
C LYS A 143 -0.78 -17.58 -9.98
N ASP A 144 0.14 -17.75 -10.91
CA ASP A 144 -0.16 -17.58 -12.33
C ASP A 144 -1.22 -18.60 -12.76
N LYS A 145 -2.19 -18.14 -13.56
CA LYS A 145 -3.31 -19.00 -13.96
C LYS A 145 -2.89 -20.09 -14.93
N SER A 146 -1.88 -19.82 -15.75
CA SER A 146 -1.41 -20.70 -16.82
C SER A 146 -0.34 -21.67 -16.32
N THR A 147 0.76 -21.19 -15.76
CA THR A 147 1.91 -22.02 -15.36
C THR A 147 1.73 -22.64 -13.97
N LYS A 148 0.85 -22.07 -13.14
CA LYS A 148 0.69 -22.37 -11.70
C LYS A 148 1.88 -21.99 -10.83
N ASP A 149 2.91 -21.37 -11.40
CA ASP A 149 4.03 -20.81 -10.65
C ASP A 149 3.55 -19.63 -9.82
N ILE A 150 4.24 -19.35 -8.71
CA ILE A 150 3.97 -18.16 -7.91
C ILE A 150 4.72 -17.00 -8.56
N GLN A 151 4.02 -15.87 -8.71
CA GLN A 151 4.55 -14.61 -9.16
C GLN A 151 4.33 -13.53 -8.10
N PHE A 152 5.11 -12.47 -8.20
CA PHE A 152 4.90 -11.25 -7.44
C PHE A 152 4.68 -10.04 -8.35
N SER A 153 3.89 -9.10 -7.86
CA SER A 153 3.79 -7.73 -8.37
C SER A 153 4.08 -6.81 -7.19
N PHE A 154 4.91 -5.80 -7.44
CA PHE A 154 5.42 -4.91 -6.41
C PHE A 154 5.35 -3.48 -6.90
N GLU A 155 4.56 -2.68 -6.21
CA GLU A 155 4.31 -1.28 -6.51
C GLU A 155 4.65 -0.42 -5.30
N VAL A 156 5.24 0.74 -5.54
CA VAL A 156 5.54 1.73 -4.50
C VAL A 156 5.20 3.13 -4.98
N VAL A 157 4.48 3.88 -4.15
CA VAL A 157 4.19 5.30 -4.36
C VAL A 157 4.65 6.06 -3.14
N ARG A 158 5.69 6.88 -3.29
CA ARG A 158 6.40 7.47 -2.15
C ARG A 158 6.66 8.95 -2.29
N GLY A 159 6.80 9.57 -1.12
CA GLY A 159 7.26 10.93 -0.96
C GLY A 159 6.25 11.97 -1.43
N PRO A 160 6.57 13.25 -1.21
CA PRO A 160 5.64 14.36 -1.44
C PRO A 160 5.40 14.70 -2.92
N THR A 161 6.10 14.03 -3.82
CA THR A 161 6.01 14.21 -5.29
C THR A 161 5.49 12.93 -5.97
N ALA A 162 4.96 11.98 -5.19
CA ALA A 162 4.37 10.72 -5.67
C ALA A 162 5.27 9.98 -6.68
N HIS A 163 6.55 9.79 -6.33
CA HIS A 163 7.43 8.97 -7.15
C HIS A 163 6.90 7.54 -7.17
N LEU A 164 6.95 6.91 -8.34
CA LEU A 164 6.45 5.57 -8.59
C LEU A 164 7.61 4.61 -8.79
N GLY A 165 7.40 3.36 -8.37
CA GLY A 165 8.24 2.23 -8.70
C GLY A 165 7.37 1.01 -8.94
N GLU A 166 7.71 0.22 -9.95
CA GLU A 166 7.00 -1.01 -10.26
C GLU A 166 7.98 -2.10 -10.69
N VAL A 167 7.79 -3.30 -10.15
CA VAL A 167 8.55 -4.49 -10.50
C VAL A 167 7.68 -5.72 -10.35
N SER A 168 7.84 -6.68 -11.25
CA SER A 168 7.17 -7.98 -11.18
C SER A 168 8.09 -9.10 -11.59
N GLY A 169 7.81 -10.31 -11.12
CA GLY A 169 8.64 -11.45 -11.42
C GLY A 169 8.14 -12.75 -10.81
N ASN A 170 8.90 -13.81 -11.02
CA ASN A 170 8.62 -15.11 -10.42
C ASN A 170 8.99 -15.09 -8.94
N TRP A 171 8.23 -15.81 -8.12
CA TRP A 171 8.46 -15.97 -6.68
C TRP A 171 8.87 -17.42 -6.40
N THR A 172 10.15 -17.65 -6.13
CA THR A 172 10.70 -18.99 -5.85
C THR A 172 11.38 -18.99 -4.48
N PRO A 173 10.64 -19.15 -3.37
CA PRO A 173 11.19 -18.98 -2.03
C PRO A 173 12.27 -20.03 -1.77
N ALA A 174 13.44 -19.61 -1.26
CA ALA A 174 14.45 -20.58 -0.85
C ALA A 174 14.00 -21.29 0.44
N LYS A 175 14.58 -22.47 0.69
CA LYS A 175 14.26 -23.30 1.86
C LYS A 175 14.47 -22.58 3.20
N GLU A 176 15.34 -21.57 3.23
CA GLU A 176 15.72 -20.81 4.42
C GLU A 176 14.81 -19.60 4.69
N GLY A 177 13.80 -19.36 3.85
CA GLY A 177 12.93 -18.18 3.97
C GLY A 177 13.54 -16.89 3.43
N LYS A 178 14.81 -16.92 3.01
CA LYS A 178 15.46 -15.83 2.26
C LYS A 178 15.36 -16.08 0.76
N TRP A 179 15.24 -15.02 -0.01
CA TRP A 179 15.12 -15.14 -1.45
C TRP A 179 15.66 -13.89 -2.14
N THR A 180 16.43 -14.08 -3.21
CA THR A 180 16.94 -12.98 -4.03
C THR A 180 16.28 -13.03 -5.39
N TRP A 181 15.80 -11.88 -5.84
CA TRP A 181 15.27 -11.70 -7.19
C TRP A 181 16.08 -10.65 -7.93
N ALA A 182 16.38 -10.96 -9.19
CA ALA A 182 17.05 -10.06 -10.11
C ALA A 182 16.20 -9.88 -11.38
N SER A 183 16.12 -8.65 -11.88
CA SER A 183 15.42 -8.35 -13.13
C SER A 183 16.11 -8.94 -14.36
N THR A 184 17.42 -9.15 -14.28
CA THR A 184 18.25 -9.78 -15.33
C THR A 184 19.18 -10.85 -14.73
N LYS A 185 19.63 -11.80 -15.55
CA LYS A 185 20.38 -12.99 -15.10
C LYS A 185 21.72 -12.68 -14.42
N ASP A 186 22.38 -11.59 -14.84
CA ASP A 186 23.73 -11.21 -14.37
C ASP A 186 23.72 -9.88 -13.60
N CYS A 187 22.55 -9.51 -13.04
CA CYS A 187 22.38 -8.30 -12.26
C CYS A 187 23.29 -8.29 -11.03
N LYS A 188 24.00 -7.17 -10.83
CA LYS A 188 24.91 -6.93 -9.71
C LYS A 188 24.51 -5.66 -8.98
N SER A 189 24.96 -5.52 -7.73
CA SER A 189 24.75 -4.31 -6.91
C SER A 189 25.26 -3.03 -7.57
N GLU A 190 26.28 -3.11 -8.42
CA GLU A 190 26.88 -1.95 -9.09
C GLU A 190 26.20 -1.60 -10.42
N ASP A 191 25.31 -2.46 -10.91
CA ASP A 191 24.62 -2.26 -12.18
C ASP A 191 23.38 -1.36 -11.95
N PRO A 192 23.37 -0.13 -12.51
CA PRO A 192 22.27 0.80 -12.30
C PRO A 192 21.01 0.44 -13.11
N ASP A 193 21.15 -0.40 -14.13
CA ASP A 193 20.10 -0.72 -15.11
C ASP A 193 19.31 -1.98 -14.74
N CYS A 194 19.70 -2.67 -13.69
CA CYS A 194 19.01 -3.85 -13.17
C CYS A 194 18.38 -3.59 -11.80
N CYS A 195 17.43 -4.45 -11.42
CA CYS A 195 16.82 -4.42 -10.10
C CYS A 195 17.13 -5.71 -9.35
N LEU A 196 17.73 -5.58 -8.18
CA LEU A 196 18.13 -6.63 -7.27
C LEU A 196 17.44 -6.39 -5.92
N LEU A 197 16.57 -7.33 -5.58
CA LEU A 197 15.80 -7.32 -4.34
C LEU A 197 16.11 -8.57 -3.53
N GLU A 198 16.30 -8.39 -2.23
CA GLU A 198 16.39 -9.48 -1.26
C GLU A 198 15.16 -9.47 -0.37
N PHE A 199 14.59 -10.65 -0.17
CA PHE A 199 13.38 -10.88 0.59
C PHE A 199 13.69 -11.82 1.74
N GLU A 200 13.21 -11.51 2.93
CA GLU A 200 13.22 -12.41 4.08
C GLU A 200 11.80 -12.61 4.60
N TYR A 201 11.31 -13.85 4.48
CA TYR A 201 9.97 -14.24 4.87
C TYR A 201 9.90 -14.59 6.35
N PHE A 202 8.97 -13.96 7.04
CA PHE A 202 8.52 -14.30 8.38
C PHE A 202 7.02 -14.57 8.35
N GLN A 203 6.51 -15.32 9.32
CA GLN A 203 5.13 -15.85 9.36
C GLN A 203 4.02 -14.94 8.79
N ASN A 204 4.04 -13.63 9.08
CA ASN A 204 3.06 -12.65 8.57
C ASN A 204 3.71 -11.36 8.01
N ARG A 205 5.02 -11.36 7.77
CA ARG A 205 5.73 -10.20 7.22
C ARG A 205 6.85 -10.64 6.26
N ILE A 206 7.14 -9.81 5.28
CA ILE A 206 8.26 -9.96 4.37
C ILE A 206 9.11 -8.71 4.56
N GLU A 207 10.36 -8.90 4.99
CA GLU A 207 11.34 -7.83 4.94
C GLU A 207 11.92 -7.79 3.53
N VAL A 208 12.01 -6.61 2.96
CA VAL A 208 12.57 -6.36 1.64
C VAL A 208 13.76 -5.45 1.80
N GLU A 209 14.91 -5.88 1.30
CA GLU A 209 16.08 -5.06 1.10
C GLU A 209 16.24 -4.77 -0.40
N GLU A 210 16.38 -3.49 -0.73
CA GLU A 210 16.68 -3.06 -2.08
C GLU A 210 18.19 -2.91 -2.21
N VAL A 211 18.82 -3.80 -2.98
CA VAL A 211 20.27 -3.80 -3.17
C VAL A 211 20.66 -2.83 -4.28
N SER A 212 19.95 -2.85 -5.41
CA SER A 212 20.05 -1.87 -6.50
C SER A 212 18.79 -1.94 -7.34
N CYS A 213 17.99 -0.86 -7.44
CA CYS A 213 16.82 -0.80 -8.33
C CYS A 213 16.58 0.59 -8.93
N SER A 214 17.62 1.43 -9.02
CA SER A 214 17.46 2.85 -9.36
C SER A 214 16.75 3.13 -10.69
N ALA A 215 16.89 2.23 -11.68
CA ALA A 215 16.20 2.36 -12.96
C ALA A 215 14.70 2.01 -12.92
N TYR A 216 14.20 1.40 -11.83
CA TYR A 216 12.85 0.83 -11.71
C TYR A 216 11.92 1.68 -10.84
N HIS A 217 12.42 2.78 -10.29
CA HIS A 217 11.61 3.68 -9.49
C HIS A 217 12.14 5.12 -9.52
N GLY A 218 11.26 6.09 -9.24
CA GLY A 218 11.66 7.48 -9.06
C GLY A 218 12.50 7.70 -7.79
N ALA A 219 13.14 8.86 -7.67
CA ALA A 219 14.17 9.16 -6.65
C ALA A 219 13.81 8.92 -5.16
N ARG A 220 12.53 8.72 -4.81
CA ARG A 220 12.09 8.44 -3.43
C ARG A 220 11.24 7.17 -3.31
N ALA A 221 11.08 6.44 -4.40
CA ALA A 221 10.16 5.32 -4.54
C ALA A 221 10.85 3.98 -4.28
N TYR A 222 11.61 3.89 -3.19
CA TYR A 222 12.33 2.68 -2.83
C TYR A 222 11.37 1.53 -2.48
N PHE A 223 11.77 0.32 -2.85
CA PHE A 223 11.09 -0.95 -2.58
C PHE A 223 11.44 -1.52 -1.20
N GLY A 224 12.54 -1.08 -0.58
CA GLY A 224 12.94 -1.56 0.74
C GLY A 224 11.90 -1.24 1.84
N GLY A 225 11.66 -2.20 2.74
CA GLY A 225 10.73 -2.02 3.85
C GLY A 225 10.21 -3.31 4.49
N SER A 226 9.36 -3.16 5.51
CA SER A 226 8.72 -4.26 6.23
C SER A 226 7.26 -4.41 5.79
N TYR A 227 6.99 -5.39 4.93
CA TYR A 227 5.69 -5.60 4.29
C TYR A 227 4.87 -6.61 5.08
N ARG A 228 3.77 -6.17 5.70
CA ARG A 228 2.91 -7.03 6.52
C ARG A 228 1.72 -7.53 5.73
N TYR A 229 1.34 -8.78 5.98
CA TYR A 229 0.20 -9.41 5.33
C TYR A 229 -1.10 -8.66 5.61
N GLU A 230 -1.88 -8.37 4.57
CA GLU A 230 -3.19 -7.72 4.68
C GLU A 230 -4.30 -8.76 4.89
N PHE A 231 -4.75 -8.89 6.13
CA PHE A 231 -5.86 -9.78 6.46
C PHE A 231 -7.20 -9.17 6.02
N LYS A 232 -7.90 -9.89 5.15
CA LYS A 232 -9.28 -9.59 4.77
C LYS A 232 -10.24 -9.64 5.96
#